data_AF-A0A2S8VQ35-F1
#
_entry.id   AF-A0A2S8VQ35-F1
#
_cell.length_a   1.000
_cell.length_b   1.000
_cell.length_c   1.000
_cell.angle_alpha   90.00
_cell.angle_beta   90.00
_cell.angle_gamma   90.00
#
_symmetry.space_group_name_H-M   'P 1'
#
loop_
_entity.id
_entity.type
_entity.pdbx_description
1 polymer ?
#
loop_
_entity_poly.entity_id
_entity_poly.type
_entity_poly.pdbx_seq_one_letter_code
_entity_poly.pdbx_strand_id
1 'polypeptide(L)'
;MTMSDPKQEFWLIIPPCADRDDWVATIKPLAESAGFALVSSTAEASQAASGKALILTPNADEPRQAGAASQNVAVMLSDAGPLLPKIDAASEPAPRHAAVRNASELALRGCTAYPERVFTADALKRGPVEIFPGLKLSGPASAAASDRNRALSEAFSVYAADQSFWGSEIFDINAKVVRHHDGQVVFDLTGRPRILIFGPYIVMPAGRWKAVVRLGFSAPTAKHRYRADWGEQEVYTSYEFHPGRDGLFQLEMEYEWDKPSASEFRLLLLEGAFDGEVTFFGAQITRIG
;
A
#
# COMPACT_ATOMS: atom_id res chain seq x y z
N MET A 1 22.44 14.72 45.23
CA MET A 1 21.14 14.48 44.57
C MET A 1 21.38 14.59 43.07
N THR A 2 21.63 13.47 42.40
CA THR A 2 21.71 13.42 40.94
C THR A 2 20.30 13.58 40.40
N MET A 3 20.03 14.67 39.67
CA MET A 3 18.79 14.79 38.91
C MET A 3 18.79 13.65 37.88
N SER A 4 17.85 12.73 38.04
CA SER A 4 17.51 11.73 37.02
C SER A 4 17.25 12.47 35.72
N ASP A 5 17.98 12.16 34.65
CA ASP A 5 17.72 12.73 33.33
C ASP A 5 16.24 12.50 32.96
N PRO A 6 15.55 13.52 32.41
CA PRO A 6 14.18 13.35 31.99
C PRO A 6 14.13 12.26 30.93
N LYS A 7 13.18 11.34 31.10
CA LYS A 7 12.92 10.25 30.18
C LYS A 7 12.60 10.81 28.80
N GLN A 8 13.29 10.32 27.78
CA GLN A 8 13.05 10.71 26.39
C GLN A 8 12.39 9.55 25.65
N GLU A 9 11.21 9.81 25.09
CA GLU A 9 10.45 8.83 24.33
C GLU A 9 10.62 9.09 22.83
N PHE A 10 10.98 8.02 22.12
CA PHE A 10 11.13 7.99 20.68
C PHE A 10 10.18 6.95 20.09
N TRP A 11 9.60 7.25 18.94
CA TRP A 11 8.52 6.50 18.35
C TRP A 11 8.86 6.10 16.93
N LEU A 12 8.99 4.81 16.69
CA LEU A 12 9.18 4.26 15.36
C LEU A 12 7.88 3.62 14.88
N ILE A 13 7.21 4.32 13.97
CA ILE A 13 5.98 3.89 13.33
C ILE A 13 6.36 2.95 12.18
N ILE A 14 5.95 1.69 12.27
CA ILE A 14 6.12 0.68 11.23
C ILE A 14 4.72 0.23 10.85
N PRO A 15 4.11 0.67 9.73
CA PRO A 15 2.82 0.14 9.29
C PRO A 15 2.88 -1.38 9.08
N PRO A 16 1.73 -2.07 9.02
CA PRO A 16 1.69 -3.50 8.69
C PRO A 16 2.47 -3.81 7.40
N CYS A 17 3.46 -4.67 7.51
CA CYS A 17 4.32 -5.13 6.42
C CYS A 17 4.71 -6.60 6.63
N ALA A 18 5.03 -7.29 5.54
CA ALA A 18 5.31 -8.73 5.53
C ALA A 18 6.56 -9.10 6.32
N ASP A 19 7.53 -8.19 6.40
CA ASP A 19 8.83 -8.34 7.07
C ASP A 19 8.90 -7.60 8.42
N ARG A 20 7.74 -7.29 9.03
CA ARG A 20 7.70 -6.55 10.31
C ARG A 20 8.54 -7.22 11.39
N ASP A 21 8.47 -8.54 11.51
CA ASP A 21 9.20 -9.28 12.54
C ASP A 21 10.71 -9.21 12.31
N ASP A 22 11.16 -9.22 11.05
CA ASP A 22 12.57 -9.04 10.68
C ASP A 22 13.07 -7.64 11.02
N TRP A 23 12.24 -6.62 10.79
CA TRP A 23 12.50 -5.26 11.24
C TRP A 23 12.66 -5.18 12.74
N VAL A 24 11.70 -5.73 13.51
CA VAL A 24 11.76 -5.72 14.99
C VAL A 24 13.02 -6.42 15.48
N ALA A 25 13.35 -7.59 14.90
CA ALA A 25 14.56 -8.34 15.24
C ALA A 25 15.86 -7.58 14.92
N THR A 26 15.86 -6.79 13.84
CA THR A 26 17.00 -5.95 13.44
C THR A 26 17.13 -4.70 14.32
N ILE A 27 16.02 -4.04 14.63
CA ILE A 27 16.00 -2.80 15.40
C ILE A 27 16.42 -3.03 16.85
N LYS A 28 15.99 -4.13 17.46
CA LYS A 28 16.23 -4.41 18.88
C LYS A 28 17.72 -4.30 19.31
N PRO A 29 18.67 -5.06 18.74
CA PRO A 29 20.08 -4.98 19.14
C PRO A 29 20.71 -3.62 18.79
N LEU A 30 20.25 -2.94 17.73
CA LEU A 30 20.73 -1.61 17.35
C LEU A 30 20.25 -0.54 18.34
N ALA A 31 19.00 -0.62 18.78
CA ALA A 31 18.41 0.25 19.80
C ALA A 31 19.14 0.08 21.13
N GLU A 32 19.36 -1.16 21.58
CA GLU A 32 20.10 -1.46 22.82
C GLU A 32 21.54 -0.92 22.76
N SER A 33 22.23 -1.10 21.63
CA SER A 33 23.59 -0.58 21.42
C SER A 33 23.65 0.95 21.40
N ALA A 34 22.56 1.61 20.98
CA ALA A 34 22.42 3.06 20.98
C ALA A 34 21.89 3.63 22.32
N GLY A 35 21.70 2.77 23.33
CA GLY A 35 21.26 3.15 24.68
C GLY A 35 19.75 3.35 24.80
N PHE A 36 18.95 2.78 23.90
CA PHE A 36 17.48 2.78 23.99
C PHE A 36 16.97 1.51 24.67
N ALA A 37 15.97 1.66 25.53
CA ALA A 37 15.13 0.55 25.97
C ALA A 37 13.99 0.36 24.98
N LEU A 38 13.91 -0.81 24.33
CA LEU A 38 12.81 -1.15 23.44
C LEU A 38 11.57 -1.52 24.26
N VAL A 39 10.42 -0.90 23.94
CA VAL A 39 9.15 -1.14 24.62
C VAL A 39 8.05 -1.39 23.59
N SER A 40 7.13 -2.31 23.91
CA SER A 40 6.06 -2.74 23.00
C SER A 40 4.79 -1.91 23.17
N SER A 41 4.72 -1.10 24.23
CA SER A 41 3.59 -0.22 24.51
C SER A 41 3.99 1.01 25.32
N THR A 42 3.14 2.04 25.30
CA THR A 42 3.26 3.24 26.14
C THR A 42 3.16 2.95 27.65
N ALA A 43 2.40 1.93 28.02
CA ALA A 43 2.27 1.49 29.41
C ALA A 43 3.61 0.91 29.93
N GLU A 44 4.28 0.11 29.11
CA GLU A 44 5.65 -0.36 29.36
C GLU A 44 6.65 0.78 29.32
N ALA A 45 6.50 1.69 28.36
CA ALA A 45 7.33 2.88 28.24
C ALA A 45 7.34 3.62 29.57
N SER A 46 6.18 3.91 30.17
CA SER A 46 6.05 4.63 31.45
C SER A 46 6.79 3.96 32.62
N GLN A 47 6.90 2.64 32.62
CA GLN A 47 7.56 1.85 33.68
C GLN A 47 9.06 1.64 33.46
N ALA A 48 9.59 1.89 32.25
CA ALA A 48 11.02 1.79 31.98
C ALA A 48 11.84 2.76 32.85
N ALA A 49 13.04 2.34 33.27
CA ALA A 49 13.98 3.18 34.01
C ALA A 49 14.33 4.49 33.26
N SER A 50 14.83 5.50 33.98
CA SER A 50 15.32 6.76 33.39
C SER A 50 16.23 6.52 32.19
N GLY A 51 16.02 7.23 31.07
CA GLY A 51 16.80 7.07 29.85
C GLY A 51 15.99 7.29 28.56
N LYS A 52 16.51 6.78 27.44
CA LYS A 52 15.83 6.79 26.14
C LYS A 52 14.96 5.54 25.99
N ALA A 53 13.68 5.70 25.66
CA ALA A 53 12.78 4.62 25.31
C ALA A 53 12.46 4.66 23.81
N LEU A 54 12.51 3.51 23.13
CA LEU A 54 12.07 3.36 21.75
C LEU A 54 10.77 2.56 21.71
N ILE A 55 9.69 3.19 21.30
CA ILE A 55 8.36 2.59 21.19
C ILE A 55 8.12 2.21 19.73
N LEU A 56 7.81 0.93 19.47
CA LEU A 56 7.42 0.47 18.14
C LEU A 56 5.90 0.41 18.05
N THR A 57 5.32 1.05 17.04
CA THR A 57 3.86 1.07 16.86
C THR A 57 3.50 1.03 15.37
N PRO A 58 2.37 0.43 14.97
CA PRO A 58 1.86 0.62 13.61
C PRO A 58 1.02 1.89 13.46
N ASN A 59 0.68 2.56 14.57
CA ASN A 59 -0.35 3.61 14.58
C ASN A 59 0.24 4.98 14.91
N ALA A 60 0.16 5.90 13.94
CA ALA A 60 0.62 7.27 14.09
C ALA A 60 -0.21 8.12 15.08
N ASP A 61 -1.38 7.65 15.50
CA ASP A 61 -2.20 8.36 16.49
C ASP A 61 -1.65 8.22 17.91
N GLU A 62 -0.92 7.13 18.21
CA GLU A 62 -0.32 6.90 19.53
C GLU A 62 0.71 7.98 19.92
N PRO A 63 1.76 8.27 19.10
CA PRO A 63 2.69 9.35 19.41
C PRO A 63 1.98 10.71 19.47
N ARG A 64 0.95 10.94 18.64
CA ARG A 64 0.20 12.20 18.63
C ARG A 64 -0.57 12.40 19.94
N GLN A 65 -1.26 11.37 20.41
CA GLN A 65 -1.99 11.39 21.68
C GLN A 65 -1.05 11.54 22.88
N ALA A 66 0.17 10.99 22.79
CA ALA A 66 1.22 11.17 23.79
C ALA A 66 1.89 12.56 23.76
N GLY A 67 1.57 13.41 22.78
CA GLY A 67 2.20 14.72 22.63
C GLY A 67 3.67 14.64 22.20
N ALA A 68 4.06 13.57 21.51
CA ALA A 68 5.43 13.38 21.04
C ALA A 68 5.83 14.46 20.03
N ALA A 69 6.99 15.08 20.25
CA ALA A 69 7.55 16.05 19.32
C ALA A 69 7.97 15.36 18.01
N SER A 70 7.75 16.00 16.86
CA SER A 70 7.97 15.39 15.53
C SER A 70 9.39 14.84 15.33
N GLN A 71 10.42 15.48 15.90
CA GLN A 71 11.81 14.99 15.83
C GLN A 71 12.03 13.66 16.57
N ASN A 72 11.15 13.31 17.49
CA ASN A 72 11.17 12.05 18.24
C ASN A 72 10.29 10.98 17.58
N VAL A 73 9.71 11.26 16.43
CA VAL A 73 8.92 10.31 15.66
C VAL A 73 9.62 10.00 14.34
N ALA A 74 9.51 8.76 13.89
CA ALA A 74 9.94 8.30 12.58
C ALA A 74 8.89 7.34 12.02
N VAL A 75 8.63 7.44 10.72
CA VAL A 75 7.74 6.54 9.98
C VAL A 75 8.59 5.74 9.03
N MET A 76 8.49 4.42 9.07
CA MET A 76 9.27 3.53 8.22
C MET A 76 8.36 2.78 7.26
N LEU A 77 8.59 2.94 5.96
CA LEU A 77 7.86 2.24 4.90
C LEU A 77 8.71 1.10 4.35
N SER A 78 8.26 -0.13 4.60
CA SER A 78 8.89 -1.36 4.09
C SER A 78 8.61 -1.57 2.60
N ASP A 79 9.53 -2.25 1.91
CA ASP A 79 9.36 -2.72 0.54
C ASP A 79 8.84 -4.16 0.42
N ALA A 80 8.66 -4.87 1.54
CA ALA A 80 8.16 -6.24 1.54
C ALA A 80 6.64 -6.34 1.28
N GLY A 81 5.95 -5.21 1.11
CA GLY A 81 4.50 -5.15 0.95
C GLY A 81 3.73 -5.45 2.25
N PRO A 82 2.39 -5.24 2.26
CA PRO A 82 1.59 -5.33 3.48
C PRO A 82 1.07 -6.75 3.79
N LEU A 83 1.16 -7.70 2.86
CA LEU A 83 0.51 -8.99 3.01
C LEU A 83 1.44 -10.02 3.65
N LEU A 84 1.03 -10.58 4.78
CA LEU A 84 1.66 -11.78 5.32
C LEU A 84 1.50 -12.95 4.33
N PRO A 85 2.47 -13.88 4.23
CA PRO A 85 2.42 -15.00 3.27
C PRO A 85 1.11 -15.80 3.29
N LYS A 86 0.54 -16.01 4.48
CA LYS A 86 -0.75 -16.70 4.65
C LYS A 86 -1.94 -15.93 4.07
N ILE A 87 -1.93 -14.60 4.18
CA ILE A 87 -2.99 -13.72 3.65
C ILE A 87 -2.83 -13.60 2.12
N ASP A 88 -1.60 -13.48 1.65
CA ASP A 88 -1.29 -13.40 0.22
C ASP A 88 -1.75 -14.66 -0.53
N ALA A 89 -1.44 -15.83 0.00
CA ALA A 89 -1.81 -17.13 -0.56
C ALA A 89 -3.29 -17.54 -0.37
N ALA A 90 -4.11 -16.71 0.27
CA ALA A 90 -5.53 -17.04 0.49
C ALA A 90 -6.28 -17.17 -0.86
N SER A 91 -7.25 -18.07 -0.97
CA SER A 91 -8.11 -18.14 -2.16
C SER A 91 -9.11 -16.97 -2.20
N GLU A 92 -9.65 -16.62 -1.04
CA GLU A 92 -10.63 -15.54 -0.89
C GLU A 92 -9.98 -14.16 -0.95
N PRO A 93 -10.54 -13.20 -1.71
CA PRO A 93 -10.00 -11.83 -1.77
C PRO A 93 -10.18 -11.01 -0.48
N ALA A 94 -11.26 -11.24 0.27
CA ALA A 94 -11.65 -10.35 1.36
C ALA A 94 -10.58 -10.16 2.46
N PRO A 95 -9.85 -11.20 2.93
CA PRO A 95 -8.74 -11.03 3.87
C PRO A 95 -7.61 -10.16 3.31
N ARG A 96 -7.31 -10.26 2.00
CA ARG A 96 -6.31 -9.40 1.36
C ARG A 96 -6.77 -7.96 1.32
N HIS A 97 -8.01 -7.71 0.93
CA HIS A 97 -8.57 -6.35 0.88
C HIS A 97 -8.54 -5.67 2.24
N ALA A 98 -8.92 -6.39 3.29
CA ALA A 98 -8.84 -5.90 4.66
C ALA A 98 -7.40 -5.56 5.06
N ALA A 99 -6.44 -6.43 4.73
CA ALA A 99 -5.02 -6.20 5.03
C ALA A 99 -4.45 -4.99 4.27
N VAL A 100 -4.72 -4.88 2.96
CA VAL A 100 -4.30 -3.73 2.13
C VAL A 100 -4.92 -2.44 2.67
N ARG A 101 -6.23 -2.41 2.92
CA ARG A 101 -6.92 -1.24 3.47
C ARG A 101 -6.32 -0.81 4.82
N ASN A 102 -6.15 -1.74 5.75
CA ASN A 102 -5.59 -1.43 7.06
C ASN A 102 -4.14 -0.91 6.97
N ALA A 103 -3.30 -1.57 6.18
CA ALA A 103 -1.90 -1.15 6.02
C ALA A 103 -1.78 0.22 5.36
N SER A 104 -2.56 0.45 4.30
CA SER A 104 -2.58 1.70 3.53
C SER A 104 -3.13 2.86 4.38
N GLU A 105 -4.16 2.63 5.19
CA GLU A 105 -4.68 3.62 6.14
C GLU A 105 -3.62 4.05 7.18
N LEU A 106 -2.92 3.08 7.79
CA LEU A 106 -1.90 3.36 8.79
C LEU A 106 -0.66 4.04 8.19
N ALA A 107 -0.25 3.62 6.98
CA ALA A 107 0.82 4.27 6.24
C ALA A 107 0.47 5.73 5.91
N LEU A 108 -0.73 5.98 5.39
CA LEU A 108 -1.21 7.33 5.09
C LEU A 108 -1.22 8.22 6.34
N ARG A 109 -1.74 7.74 7.47
CA ARG A 109 -1.76 8.49 8.74
C ARG A 109 -0.36 8.87 9.20
N GLY A 110 0.60 7.93 9.10
CA GLY A 110 2.01 8.19 9.41
C GLY A 110 2.62 9.24 8.50
N CYS A 111 2.52 9.07 7.19
CA CYS A 111 3.10 9.99 6.21
C CYS A 111 2.51 11.39 6.30
N THR A 112 1.20 11.50 6.57
CA THR A 112 0.52 12.80 6.72
C THR A 112 0.91 13.49 8.03
N ALA A 113 1.03 12.76 9.13
CA ALA A 113 1.34 13.35 10.43
C ALA A 113 2.81 13.75 10.57
N TYR A 114 3.72 13.04 9.89
CA TYR A 114 5.17 13.20 10.03
C TYR A 114 5.91 13.16 8.68
N PRO A 115 5.58 14.03 7.70
CA PRO A 115 6.11 13.95 6.33
C PRO A 115 7.64 14.06 6.25
N GLU A 116 8.24 14.93 7.06
CA GLU A 116 9.71 15.13 7.13
C GLU A 116 10.47 13.98 7.82
N ARG A 117 9.73 12.97 8.30
CA ARG A 117 10.26 11.86 9.11
C ARG A 117 9.85 10.52 8.52
N VAL A 118 9.57 10.47 7.23
CA VAL A 118 9.32 9.23 6.47
C VAL A 118 10.63 8.68 5.92
N PHE A 119 10.92 7.43 6.27
CA PHE A 119 12.09 6.68 5.81
C PHE A 119 11.61 5.51 4.97
N THR A 120 11.96 5.52 3.68
CA THR A 120 11.61 4.45 2.76
C THR A 120 12.64 3.33 2.79
N ALA A 121 12.23 2.12 2.47
CA ALA A 121 13.14 0.99 2.29
C ALA A 121 14.25 1.28 1.26
N ASP A 122 13.97 2.03 0.20
CA ASP A 122 15.00 2.42 -0.77
C ASP A 122 16.10 3.28 -0.12
N ALA A 123 15.74 4.23 0.74
CA ALA A 123 16.72 5.01 1.50
C ALA A 123 17.56 4.11 2.42
N LEU A 124 16.92 3.13 3.08
CA LEU A 124 17.56 2.21 4.02
C LEU A 124 18.42 1.12 3.36
N LYS A 125 18.21 0.85 2.06
CA LYS A 125 19.04 -0.05 1.25
C LYS A 125 20.32 0.60 0.74
N ARG A 126 20.32 1.93 0.54
CA ARG A 126 21.51 2.68 0.08
C ARG A 126 22.62 2.74 1.13
N GLY A 127 22.27 2.53 2.40
CA GLY A 127 23.20 2.45 3.51
C GLY A 127 22.53 2.75 4.86
N PRO A 128 23.29 2.73 5.96
CA PRO A 128 22.76 3.06 7.28
C PRO A 128 22.25 4.50 7.35
N VAL A 129 20.99 4.69 7.74
CA VAL A 129 20.35 6.00 7.92
C VAL A 129 20.15 6.27 9.41
N GLU A 130 20.53 7.46 9.88
CA GLU A 130 20.28 7.86 11.26
C GLU A 130 18.82 8.25 11.46
N ILE A 131 18.07 7.42 12.17
CA ILE A 131 16.65 7.62 12.45
C ILE A 131 16.48 8.48 13.69
N PHE A 132 17.23 8.20 14.75
CA PHE A 132 17.28 8.99 15.99
C PHE A 132 18.72 9.20 16.42
N PRO A 133 19.02 10.16 17.31
CA PRO A 133 20.39 10.41 17.77
C PRO A 133 21.07 9.15 18.32
N GLY A 134 22.05 8.65 17.57
CA GLY A 134 22.81 7.42 17.86
C GLY A 134 22.20 6.12 17.34
N LEU A 135 20.96 6.13 16.81
CA LEU A 135 20.31 4.97 16.21
C LEU A 135 20.34 5.06 14.69
N LYS A 136 21.24 4.26 14.09
CA LYS A 136 21.33 4.09 12.64
C LYS A 136 20.71 2.76 12.24
N LEU A 137 19.82 2.78 11.26
CA LEU A 137 19.17 1.59 10.72
C LEU A 137 19.60 1.35 9.28
N SER A 138 19.77 0.08 8.93
CA SER A 138 19.83 -0.39 7.55
C SER A 138 18.61 -1.26 7.28
N GLY A 139 18.21 -1.41 6.02
CA GLY A 139 17.16 -2.34 5.63
C GLY A 139 17.48 -3.77 6.12
N PRO A 140 16.49 -4.55 6.59
CA PRO A 140 16.70 -5.95 6.91
C PRO A 140 17.12 -6.69 5.64
N ALA A 141 17.77 -7.84 5.81
CA ALA A 141 17.97 -8.78 4.72
C ALA A 141 16.60 -9.35 4.33
N SER A 142 15.86 -8.62 3.49
CA SER A 142 14.47 -8.93 3.19
C SER A 142 14.36 -10.25 2.44
N ALA A 143 13.38 -11.08 2.83
CA ALA A 143 12.98 -12.23 2.03
C ALA A 143 12.43 -11.76 0.68
N ALA A 144 12.52 -12.60 -0.35
CA ALA A 144 11.95 -12.27 -1.65
C ALA A 144 10.44 -12.03 -1.53
N ALA A 145 10.01 -10.77 -1.70
CA ALA A 145 8.60 -10.42 -1.72
C ALA A 145 7.89 -11.08 -2.91
N SER A 146 6.65 -11.52 -2.71
CA SER A 146 5.79 -11.97 -3.83
C SER A 146 5.58 -10.82 -4.82
N ASP A 147 5.21 -11.15 -6.05
CA ASP A 147 4.95 -10.13 -7.08
C ASP A 147 3.86 -9.14 -6.65
N ARG A 148 2.83 -9.64 -5.96
CA ARG A 148 1.77 -8.82 -5.37
C ARG A 148 2.29 -7.90 -4.28
N ASN A 149 3.10 -8.38 -3.35
CA ASN A 149 3.66 -7.54 -2.29
C ASN A 149 4.62 -6.48 -2.84
N ARG A 150 5.42 -6.84 -3.85
CA ARG A 150 6.28 -5.90 -4.58
C ARG A 150 5.44 -4.79 -5.23
N ALA A 151 4.38 -5.16 -5.94
CA ALA A 151 3.48 -4.20 -6.58
C ALA A 151 2.68 -3.35 -5.57
N LEU A 152 2.30 -3.91 -4.41
CA LEU A 152 1.67 -3.15 -3.32
C LEU A 152 2.63 -2.15 -2.68
N SER A 153 3.90 -2.52 -2.50
CA SER A 153 4.92 -1.59 -2.02
C SER A 153 5.09 -0.41 -2.99
N GLU A 154 5.19 -0.69 -4.29
CA GLU A 154 5.25 0.35 -5.32
C GLU A 154 3.99 1.23 -5.28
N ALA A 155 2.80 0.64 -5.15
CA ALA A 155 1.55 1.37 -5.05
C ALA A 155 1.49 2.29 -3.81
N PHE A 156 2.10 1.92 -2.69
CA PHE A 156 2.15 2.73 -1.47
C PHE A 156 3.08 3.95 -1.60
N SER A 157 3.94 4.01 -2.64
CA SER A 157 4.73 5.22 -2.93
C SER A 157 3.85 6.45 -3.23
N VAL A 158 2.56 6.25 -3.54
CA VAL A 158 1.57 7.31 -3.70
C VAL A 158 1.53 8.29 -2.54
N TYR A 159 1.85 7.84 -1.31
CA TYR A 159 1.87 8.67 -0.11
C TYR A 159 3.06 9.61 0.00
N ALA A 160 4.13 9.34 -0.75
CA ALA A 160 5.36 10.13 -0.72
C ALA A 160 5.60 10.90 -2.03
N ALA A 161 5.03 10.45 -3.15
CA ALA A 161 5.34 10.96 -4.48
C ALA A 161 4.14 11.57 -5.24
N ASP A 162 2.94 11.56 -4.64
CA ASP A 162 1.67 11.98 -5.29
C ASP A 162 1.39 11.27 -6.63
N GLN A 163 2.06 10.16 -6.87
CA GLN A 163 1.90 9.29 -8.02
C GLN A 163 2.44 7.90 -7.71
N SER A 164 1.89 6.88 -8.37
CA SER A 164 2.39 5.51 -8.28
C SER A 164 1.83 4.67 -9.42
N PHE A 165 2.58 3.65 -9.84
CA PHE A 165 2.03 2.63 -10.71
C PHE A 165 1.43 1.49 -9.88
N TRP A 166 0.22 1.08 -10.25
CA TRP A 166 -0.53 -0.02 -9.64
C TRP A 166 -0.53 -1.19 -10.61
N GLY A 167 0.38 -2.13 -10.42
CA GLY A 167 0.54 -3.31 -11.26
C GLY A 167 -0.70 -4.22 -11.25
N SER A 168 -0.89 -5.00 -12.32
CA SER A 168 -2.04 -5.91 -12.44
C SER A 168 -2.17 -6.92 -11.28
N GLU A 169 -1.06 -7.20 -10.59
CA GLU A 169 -0.92 -8.15 -9.49
C GLU A 169 -1.72 -7.76 -8.25
N ILE A 170 -1.98 -6.47 -8.04
CA ILE A 170 -2.69 -5.98 -6.84
C ILE A 170 -4.21 -5.97 -6.99
N PHE A 171 -4.70 -6.29 -8.18
CA PHE A 171 -6.13 -6.40 -8.47
C PHE A 171 -6.57 -7.86 -8.44
N ASP A 172 -7.85 -8.07 -8.18
CA ASP A 172 -8.47 -9.39 -8.31
C ASP A 172 -9.16 -9.51 -9.66
N ILE A 173 -8.96 -10.66 -10.30
CA ILE A 173 -9.46 -10.97 -11.63
C ILE A 173 -10.51 -12.08 -11.51
N ASN A 174 -11.74 -11.78 -11.93
CA ASN A 174 -12.86 -12.71 -11.91
C ASN A 174 -13.05 -13.36 -13.29
N ALA A 175 -12.17 -14.30 -13.59
CA ALA A 175 -12.21 -15.12 -14.79
C ALA A 175 -11.82 -16.57 -14.48
N LYS A 176 -12.31 -17.50 -15.29
CA LYS A 176 -12.01 -18.93 -15.12
C LYS A 176 -10.56 -19.27 -15.48
N VAL A 177 -10.04 -18.61 -16.52
CA VAL A 177 -8.68 -18.78 -17.01
C VAL A 177 -7.99 -17.43 -16.90
N VAL A 178 -6.93 -17.40 -16.11
CA VAL A 178 -6.09 -16.23 -15.86
C VAL A 178 -4.65 -16.65 -16.09
N ARG A 179 -3.94 -15.91 -16.92
CA ARG A 179 -2.52 -16.12 -17.24
C ARG A 179 -1.73 -14.89 -16.84
N HIS A 180 -0.79 -15.08 -15.94
CA HIS A 180 0.09 -14.03 -15.46
C HIS A 180 1.36 -13.99 -16.32
N HIS A 181 1.74 -12.80 -16.72
CA HIS A 181 3.00 -12.49 -17.38
C HIS A 181 3.64 -11.31 -16.64
N ASP A 182 4.94 -11.09 -16.84
CA ASP A 182 5.64 -9.97 -16.20
C ASP A 182 4.95 -8.63 -16.56
N GLY A 183 4.33 -8.00 -15.56
CA GLY A 183 3.66 -6.69 -15.69
C GLY A 183 2.30 -6.70 -16.39
N GLN A 184 1.68 -7.87 -16.64
CA GLN A 184 0.32 -7.94 -17.18
C GLN A 184 -0.39 -9.25 -16.84
N VAL A 185 -1.71 -9.21 -16.87
CA VAL A 185 -2.57 -10.39 -16.77
C VAL A 185 -3.47 -10.51 -17.99
N VAL A 186 -3.54 -11.71 -18.56
CA VAL A 186 -4.44 -12.03 -19.67
C VAL A 186 -5.51 -12.98 -19.15
N PHE A 187 -6.78 -12.69 -19.40
CA PHE A 187 -7.87 -13.52 -18.91
C PHE A 187 -8.98 -13.72 -19.93
N ASP A 188 -9.61 -14.89 -19.85
CA ASP A 188 -10.75 -15.29 -20.68
C ASP A 188 -12.01 -14.50 -20.31
N LEU A 189 -12.68 -13.96 -21.33
CA LEU A 189 -13.89 -13.16 -21.15
C LEU A 189 -15.16 -14.03 -21.04
N THR A 190 -15.11 -15.28 -21.51
CA THR A 190 -16.27 -16.15 -21.66
C THR A 190 -17.15 -16.21 -20.41
N GLY A 191 -18.45 -16.00 -20.60
CA GLY A 191 -19.46 -16.10 -19.54
C GLY A 191 -20.46 -14.96 -19.51
N ARG A 192 -21.20 -14.88 -18.41
CA ARG A 192 -22.25 -13.90 -18.17
C ARG A 192 -21.69 -12.51 -17.79
N PRO A 193 -22.52 -11.45 -17.87
CA PRO A 193 -22.19 -10.13 -17.31
C PRO A 193 -21.70 -10.25 -15.86
N ARG A 194 -20.56 -9.61 -15.57
CA ARG A 194 -19.89 -9.67 -14.26
C ARG A 194 -18.85 -8.57 -14.13
N ILE A 195 -18.43 -8.30 -12.89
CA ILE A 195 -17.17 -7.60 -12.62
C ILE A 195 -16.04 -8.54 -13.03
N LEU A 196 -15.11 -8.05 -13.86
CA LEU A 196 -13.93 -8.75 -14.37
C LEU A 196 -12.69 -8.42 -13.55
N ILE A 197 -12.52 -7.15 -13.17
CA ILE A 197 -11.37 -6.62 -12.42
C ILE A 197 -11.93 -5.81 -11.26
N PHE A 198 -11.38 -5.96 -10.06
CA PHE A 198 -11.73 -5.15 -8.89
C PHE A 198 -10.54 -4.99 -7.91
N GLY A 199 -10.56 -3.93 -7.11
CA GLY A 199 -9.51 -3.58 -6.15
C GLY A 199 -8.76 -2.29 -6.50
N PRO A 200 -7.62 -1.98 -5.85
CA PRO A 200 -6.94 -2.76 -4.80
C PRO A 200 -7.38 -2.42 -3.36
N TYR A 201 -8.31 -1.49 -3.16
CA TYR A 201 -8.73 -1.02 -1.82
C TYR A 201 -7.64 -0.33 -1.01
N ILE A 202 -6.66 0.27 -1.70
CA ILE A 202 -5.69 1.20 -1.11
C ILE A 202 -6.43 2.45 -0.66
N VAL A 203 -6.15 2.95 0.55
CA VAL A 203 -6.73 4.20 1.04
C VAL A 203 -6.07 5.38 0.36
N MET A 204 -6.83 6.12 -0.44
CA MET A 204 -6.34 7.30 -1.14
C MET A 204 -6.33 8.51 -0.20
N PRO A 205 -5.33 9.41 -0.30
CA PRO A 205 -5.39 10.71 0.35
C PRO A 205 -6.53 11.55 -0.23
N ALA A 206 -7.06 12.48 0.58
CA ALA A 206 -8.00 13.49 0.09
C ALA A 206 -7.39 14.30 -1.07
N GLY A 207 -8.25 14.75 -1.98
CA GLY A 207 -7.89 15.48 -3.19
C GLY A 207 -8.35 14.78 -4.46
N ARG A 208 -8.05 15.38 -5.60
CA ARG A 208 -8.44 14.87 -6.90
C ARG A 208 -7.33 14.04 -7.50
N TRP A 209 -7.69 12.86 -8.01
CA TRP A 209 -6.75 11.89 -8.55
C TRP A 209 -7.23 11.37 -9.90
N LYS A 210 -6.26 11.13 -10.78
CA LYS A 210 -6.46 10.51 -12.08
C LYS A 210 -5.92 9.09 -12.07
N ALA A 211 -6.71 8.16 -12.61
CA ALA A 211 -6.30 6.82 -12.97
C ALA A 211 -6.18 6.71 -14.49
N VAL A 212 -5.01 6.31 -14.98
CA VAL A 212 -4.79 5.94 -16.38
C VAL A 212 -4.62 4.43 -16.47
N VAL A 213 -5.68 3.74 -16.85
CA VAL A 213 -5.78 2.28 -16.88
C VAL A 213 -5.45 1.77 -18.27
N ARG A 214 -4.58 0.75 -18.35
CA ARG A 214 -4.14 0.16 -19.63
C ARG A 214 -4.79 -1.22 -19.84
N LEU A 215 -5.52 -1.36 -20.94
CA LEU A 215 -6.28 -2.56 -21.29
C LEU A 215 -6.00 -2.99 -22.74
N GLY A 216 -6.00 -4.29 -23.00
CA GLY A 216 -5.93 -4.88 -24.33
C GLY A 216 -7.17 -5.71 -24.61
N PHE A 217 -7.74 -5.57 -25.81
CA PHE A 217 -8.89 -6.35 -26.26
C PHE A 217 -8.52 -7.12 -27.52
N SER A 218 -8.88 -8.40 -27.58
CA SER A 218 -8.83 -9.18 -28.82
C SER A 218 -10.02 -8.88 -29.73
N ALA A 219 -9.96 -9.31 -30.99
CA ALA A 219 -11.00 -9.00 -31.98
C ALA A 219 -12.42 -9.48 -31.57
N PRO A 220 -12.60 -10.64 -30.92
CA PRO A 220 -13.89 -11.01 -30.34
C PRO A 220 -14.33 -10.07 -29.21
N THR A 221 -13.43 -9.73 -28.28
CA THR A 221 -13.78 -8.95 -27.08
C THR A 221 -14.02 -7.48 -27.36
N ALA A 222 -13.40 -6.94 -28.40
CA ALA A 222 -13.59 -5.55 -28.82
C ALA A 222 -15.02 -5.18 -29.19
N LYS A 223 -15.88 -6.18 -29.46
CA LYS A 223 -17.29 -6.04 -29.81
C LYS A 223 -18.21 -5.99 -28.60
N HIS A 224 -17.65 -6.06 -27.38
CA HIS A 224 -18.46 -6.06 -26.18
C HIS A 224 -18.58 -4.68 -25.53
N ARG A 225 -19.67 -4.49 -24.79
CA ARG A 225 -19.89 -3.33 -23.93
C ARG A 225 -19.29 -3.54 -22.54
N TYR A 226 -18.53 -2.55 -22.11
CA TYR A 226 -17.89 -2.52 -20.80
C TYR A 226 -18.34 -1.29 -20.01
N ARG A 227 -18.24 -1.38 -18.69
CA ARG A 227 -18.27 -0.23 -17.80
C ARG A 227 -17.01 -0.24 -16.95
N ALA A 228 -16.37 0.90 -16.82
CA ALA A 228 -15.32 1.10 -15.84
C ALA A 228 -15.80 2.06 -14.75
N ASP A 229 -15.50 1.71 -13.51
CA ASP A 229 -15.79 2.52 -12.33
C ASP A 229 -14.46 2.90 -11.64
N TRP A 230 -14.32 4.14 -11.16
CA TRP A 230 -13.17 4.63 -10.40
C TRP A 230 -13.63 5.57 -9.29
N GLY A 231 -13.26 5.26 -8.04
CA GLY A 231 -13.62 6.07 -6.87
C GLY A 231 -13.63 5.24 -5.60
N GLU A 232 -14.57 5.52 -4.69
CA GLU A 232 -14.84 4.70 -3.51
C GLU A 232 -15.69 3.47 -3.85
N GLN A 233 -15.93 2.60 -2.87
CA GLN A 233 -16.73 1.39 -3.08
C GLN A 233 -18.20 1.68 -3.44
N GLU A 234 -18.76 2.77 -2.88
CA GLU A 234 -20.17 3.16 -3.04
C GLU A 234 -20.36 4.42 -3.89
N VAL A 235 -19.33 5.26 -4.02
CA VAL A 235 -19.37 6.53 -4.76
C VAL A 235 -18.21 6.56 -5.75
N TYR A 236 -18.51 6.63 -7.04
CA TYR A 236 -17.50 6.50 -8.10
C TYR A 236 -17.91 7.23 -9.36
N THR A 237 -16.93 7.58 -10.18
CA THR A 237 -17.13 7.97 -11.58
C THR A 237 -17.28 6.71 -12.42
N SER A 238 -18.29 6.65 -13.29
CA SER A 238 -18.51 5.53 -14.22
C SER A 238 -18.37 5.98 -15.66
N TYR A 239 -17.81 5.10 -16.49
CA TYR A 239 -17.73 5.28 -17.94
C TYR A 239 -18.09 3.98 -18.66
N GLU A 240 -19.15 4.02 -19.47
CA GLU A 240 -19.48 2.92 -20.38
C GLU A 240 -18.80 3.12 -21.72
N PHE A 241 -18.23 2.05 -22.27
CA PHE A 241 -17.51 2.10 -23.54
C PHE A 241 -17.58 0.79 -24.32
N HIS A 242 -17.19 0.89 -25.58
CA HIS A 242 -17.10 -0.22 -26.52
C HIS A 242 -15.79 -0.05 -27.31
N PRO A 243 -14.80 -0.96 -27.19
CA PRO A 243 -13.48 -0.78 -27.82
C PRO A 243 -13.55 -0.64 -29.34
N GLY A 244 -14.47 -1.36 -30.00
CA GLY A 244 -14.77 -1.28 -31.44
C GLY A 244 -13.71 -1.90 -32.35
N ARG A 245 -12.49 -2.12 -31.87
CA ARG A 245 -11.40 -2.84 -32.54
C ARG A 245 -10.48 -3.52 -31.55
N ASP A 246 -9.72 -4.50 -32.00
CA ASP A 246 -8.66 -5.11 -31.23
C ASP A 246 -7.49 -4.14 -31.02
N GLY A 247 -6.73 -4.36 -29.94
CA GLY A 247 -5.53 -3.61 -29.62
C GLY A 247 -5.49 -3.09 -28.19
N LEU A 248 -4.55 -2.19 -27.95
CA LEU A 248 -4.30 -1.57 -26.64
C LEU A 248 -4.99 -0.22 -26.53
N PHE A 249 -5.58 0.02 -25.37
CA PHE A 249 -6.34 1.21 -25.05
C PHE A 249 -5.91 1.75 -23.69
N GLN A 250 -6.10 3.05 -23.52
CA GLN A 250 -6.00 3.75 -22.25
C GLN A 250 -7.36 4.31 -21.88
N LEU A 251 -7.74 4.09 -20.64
CA LEU A 251 -8.90 4.70 -20.03
C LEU A 251 -8.41 5.70 -18.98
N GLU A 252 -8.80 6.96 -19.13
CA GLU A 252 -8.52 8.01 -18.16
C GLU A 252 -9.79 8.29 -17.35
N MET A 253 -9.68 8.18 -16.03
CA MET A 253 -10.78 8.46 -15.10
C MET A 253 -10.29 9.37 -13.99
N GLU A 254 -11.15 10.30 -13.57
CA GLU A 254 -10.85 11.23 -12.48
C GLU A 254 -11.90 11.07 -11.38
N TYR A 255 -11.45 11.22 -10.14
CA TYR A 255 -12.32 11.19 -8.98
C TYR A 255 -11.74 12.08 -7.87
N GLU A 256 -12.61 12.69 -7.08
CA GLU A 256 -12.25 13.57 -5.96
C GLU A 256 -12.61 12.89 -4.63
N TRP A 257 -11.60 12.70 -3.79
CA TRP A 257 -11.75 12.21 -2.43
C TRP A 257 -11.89 13.41 -1.48
N ASP A 258 -13.05 13.54 -0.83
CA ASP A 258 -13.29 14.57 0.19
C ASP A 258 -12.50 14.30 1.48
N LYS A 259 -12.26 13.02 1.77
CA LYS A 259 -11.48 12.52 2.89
C LYS A 259 -10.74 11.25 2.49
N PRO A 260 -9.77 10.79 3.31
CA PRO A 260 -9.16 9.50 3.08
C PRO A 260 -10.16 8.34 3.06
N SER A 261 -10.20 7.57 1.98
CA SER A 261 -11.07 6.39 1.85
C SER A 261 -10.49 5.37 0.85
N ALA A 262 -10.97 4.13 0.92
CA ALA A 262 -10.47 3.04 0.09
C ALA A 262 -10.90 3.23 -1.37
N SER A 263 -9.93 3.25 -2.30
CA SER A 263 -10.20 3.29 -3.74
C SER A 263 -10.61 1.94 -4.29
N GLU A 264 -11.41 1.96 -5.34
CA GLU A 264 -11.71 0.80 -6.15
C GLU A 264 -11.76 1.19 -7.62
N PHE A 265 -11.02 0.45 -8.43
CA PHE A 265 -11.25 0.37 -9.87
C PHE A 265 -12.08 -0.88 -10.13
N ARG A 266 -13.12 -0.77 -10.96
CA ARG A 266 -13.86 -1.93 -11.47
C ARG A 266 -13.89 -1.90 -12.98
N LEU A 267 -13.63 -3.05 -13.61
CA LEU A 267 -14.00 -3.29 -15.01
C LEU A 267 -15.14 -4.29 -15.04
N LEU A 268 -16.26 -3.93 -15.66
CA LEU A 268 -17.46 -4.75 -15.79
C LEU A 268 -17.71 -5.10 -17.24
N LEU A 269 -18.06 -6.36 -17.47
CA LEU A 269 -18.67 -6.81 -18.71
C LEU A 269 -20.19 -6.68 -18.57
N LEU A 270 -20.83 -5.95 -19.50
CA LEU A 270 -22.26 -5.64 -19.44
C LEU A 270 -23.15 -6.66 -20.17
N GLU A 271 -22.55 -7.55 -20.97
CA GLU A 271 -23.28 -8.55 -21.77
C GLU A 271 -22.60 -9.92 -21.77
N GLY A 272 -23.26 -10.95 -22.31
CA GLY A 272 -22.64 -12.28 -22.40
C GLY A 272 -21.54 -12.31 -23.45
N ALA A 273 -20.42 -12.97 -23.13
CA ALA A 273 -19.33 -13.25 -24.06
C ALA A 273 -19.17 -14.76 -24.26
N PHE A 274 -18.91 -15.19 -25.48
CA PHE A 274 -18.72 -16.61 -25.83
C PHE A 274 -17.24 -17.00 -25.97
N ASP A 275 -16.37 -16.02 -26.25
CA ASP A 275 -14.94 -16.20 -26.43
C ASP A 275 -14.19 -14.87 -26.23
N GLY A 276 -12.87 -14.96 -26.36
CA GLY A 276 -11.98 -13.82 -26.41
C GLY A 276 -11.28 -13.51 -25.09
N GLU A 277 -10.29 -12.62 -25.17
CA GLU A 277 -9.36 -12.34 -24.09
C GLU A 277 -9.27 -10.84 -23.84
N VAL A 278 -9.06 -10.49 -22.58
CA VAL A 278 -8.72 -9.14 -22.13
C VAL A 278 -7.34 -9.20 -21.49
N THR A 279 -6.48 -8.24 -21.84
CA THR A 279 -5.19 -8.02 -21.18
C THR A 279 -5.32 -6.81 -20.26
N PHE A 280 -4.83 -6.91 -19.04
CA PHE A 280 -4.79 -5.80 -18.09
C PHE A 280 -3.35 -5.60 -17.62
N PHE A 281 -2.87 -4.37 -17.75
CA PHE A 281 -1.49 -4.01 -17.43
C PHE A 281 -1.36 -3.34 -16.06
N GLY A 282 -2.46 -2.84 -15.49
CA GLY A 282 -2.43 -1.99 -14.29
C GLY A 282 -2.94 -0.58 -14.55
N ALA A 283 -2.69 0.31 -13.60
CA ALA A 283 -3.10 1.71 -13.64
C ALA A 283 -1.99 2.63 -13.16
N GLN A 284 -1.75 3.73 -13.89
CA GLN A 284 -0.97 4.84 -13.36
C GLN A 284 -1.89 5.75 -12.57
N ILE A 285 -1.56 5.98 -11.30
CA ILE A 285 -2.30 6.88 -10.42
C ILE A 285 -1.49 8.16 -10.23
N THR A 286 -2.15 9.30 -10.31
CA THR A 286 -1.49 10.62 -10.20
C THR A 286 -2.45 11.63 -9.58
N ARG A 287 -1.96 12.43 -8.64
CA ARG A 287 -2.69 13.56 -8.09
C ARG A 287 -2.83 14.66 -9.14
N ILE A 288 -3.98 15.28 -9.22
CA ILE A 288 -4.26 16.36 -10.17
C ILE A 288 -4.93 17.54 -9.44
N GLY A 289 -4.49 18.77 -9.74
CA GLY A 289 -4.92 19.97 -9.02
C GLY A 289 -4.11 20.21 -7.76
#